data_AF-A0A9W9LEM3-F1
#
_entry.id   AF-A0A9W9LEM3-F1
#
_cell.length_a   1.000
_cell.length_b   1.000
_cell.length_c   1.000
_cell.angle_alpha   90.00
_cell.angle_beta   90.00
_cell.angle_gamma   90.00
#
_symmetry.space_group_name_H-M   'P 1'
#
loop_
_entity.id
_entity.type
_entity.pdbx_description
1 polymer ?
#
loop_
_entity_poly.entity_id
_entity_poly.type
_entity_poly.pdbx_seq_one_letter_code
_entity_poly.pdbx_strand_id
1 'polypeptide(L)'
;MSNALWVAWRIPCSGLRPSVLGPVMLSHAGRDLRLTPWKLHSSPFKRPFSSLRPPSLPEHRPSTLTFFPRSFTPAPILRRLKRTTASAQPNLKVPETLPGEKPRSDAQIKRIFGSKTLSAKVGNRTLAVLQARRVDGTLDLDLPSDITRAVPQLQLDTALEWLRANYPIDEDAAILARIEREEYEEEQKLVRRAEALGLYKPQSGSYEAELGEDQSVYGKSVLKEAREKNEKRLLAEKERKRQQWLEGENEELEKLKRQVEGNTALQQYQEAALTEARPRADPNERPFLAWVQKHHIAGTLNQAEAVNVTTSQRLLAPLIFTIVTVGLCYVFSQQYEAPARQDRLWPDVPPAAATVGAIIGANLAITFMWKYIPPSWRLLNRFFVIVPFYPSALSMLGSAFSHQTWRHLATNMMVLGLMGTRVHDELGRGNFLAIYLASGAVGSMVSLSRSVILGYLGMTSLGASAATSGIVAAWCMYHFDDKITMWILPRELRETMWTQGWIFLACLIATEVFSMVTPARFLQVFPLSRLTKMDHAAHLGGYFTGAGCGYALAQRRRAQERERRARDSKWLENLVR
;
A
#
# COMPACT_ATOMS: atom_id res chain seq x y z
N MET A 1 -25.49 17.34 -3.89
CA MET A 1 -24.75 16.19 -4.47
C MET A 1 -25.38 15.80 -5.81
N SER A 2 -24.99 16.40 -6.96
CA SER A 2 -25.41 15.85 -8.28
C SER A 2 -24.58 16.28 -9.50
N ASN A 3 -23.48 17.03 -9.36
CA ASN A 3 -22.64 17.42 -10.52
C ASN A 3 -21.29 16.68 -10.59
N ALA A 4 -20.82 16.08 -9.50
CA ALA A 4 -19.55 15.35 -9.47
C ALA A 4 -19.60 14.02 -10.24
N LEU A 5 -20.72 13.29 -10.17
CA LEU A 5 -20.95 12.04 -10.90
C LEU A 5 -21.01 12.24 -12.42
N TRP A 6 -21.56 13.36 -12.89
CA TRP A 6 -21.66 13.68 -14.32
C TRP A 6 -20.32 14.11 -14.93
N VAL A 7 -19.44 14.76 -14.16
CA VAL A 7 -18.09 15.13 -14.61
C VAL A 7 -17.19 13.89 -14.70
N ALA A 8 -17.33 12.93 -13.78
CA ALA A 8 -16.63 11.64 -13.85
C ALA A 8 -17.07 10.77 -15.05
N TRP A 9 -18.32 10.89 -15.49
CA TRP A 9 -18.86 10.10 -16.60
C TRP A 9 -18.32 10.50 -17.99
N ARG A 10 -17.84 11.74 -18.15
CA ARG A 10 -17.44 12.27 -19.48
C ARG A 10 -15.97 12.10 -19.82
N ILE A 11 -15.09 11.80 -18.86
CA ILE A 11 -13.64 11.82 -19.11
C ILE A 11 -13.06 10.42 -18.85
N PRO A 12 -13.06 9.51 -19.84
CA PRO A 12 -12.02 8.50 -19.83
C PRO A 12 -10.67 9.22 -19.83
N CYS A 13 -9.74 8.76 -19.00
CA CYS A 13 -8.34 9.15 -19.04
C CYS A 13 -7.81 8.76 -20.44
N SER A 14 -8.00 9.67 -21.40
CA SER A 14 -7.59 9.50 -22.77
C SER A 14 -6.09 9.77 -22.73
N GLY A 15 -5.28 8.72 -22.66
CA GLY A 15 -3.83 8.85 -22.86
C GLY A 15 -3.57 9.73 -24.08
N LEU A 16 -2.60 10.65 -23.96
CA LEU A 16 -2.21 11.69 -24.94
C LEU A 16 -3.31 12.03 -25.95
N ARG A 17 -4.10 13.08 -25.67
CA ARG A 17 -4.79 13.79 -26.75
C ARG A 17 -3.71 14.47 -27.60
N PRO A 18 -3.58 14.17 -28.90
CA PRO A 18 -3.13 15.17 -29.84
C PRO A 18 -4.26 16.21 -29.89
N SER A 19 -4.01 17.40 -29.36
CA SER A 19 -4.84 18.58 -29.57
C SER A 19 -4.97 18.84 -31.06
N VAL A 20 -6.09 18.43 -31.67
CA VAL A 20 -6.41 18.79 -33.05
C VAL A 20 -7.91 19.11 -33.18
N LEU A 21 -8.15 20.39 -33.53
CA LEU A 21 -9.32 21.07 -34.11
C LEU A 21 -10.41 21.65 -33.17
N GLY A 22 -10.23 22.95 -32.86
CA GLY A 22 -11.14 24.08 -33.08
C GLY A 22 -12.52 24.11 -32.41
N PRO A 23 -12.90 25.19 -31.68
CA PRO A 23 -14.28 25.39 -31.29
C PRO A 23 -15.10 25.80 -32.53
N VAL A 24 -16.06 24.96 -32.90
CA VAL A 24 -17.21 25.40 -33.69
C VAL A 24 -17.98 26.39 -32.81
N MET A 25 -17.93 27.67 -33.18
CA MET A 25 -18.84 28.67 -32.65
C MET A 25 -20.27 28.27 -33.02
N LEU A 26 -21.07 27.97 -32.00
CA LEU A 26 -22.52 27.98 -32.12
C LEU A 26 -23.02 29.17 -31.29
N SER A 27 -23.42 30.20 -32.04
CA SER A 27 -24.09 31.39 -31.56
C SER A 27 -25.34 31.03 -30.75
N HIS A 28 -25.55 31.79 -29.69
CA HIS A 28 -26.76 31.73 -28.90
C HIS A 28 -27.96 32.21 -29.73
N ALA A 29 -28.96 31.35 -29.90
CA ALA A 29 -30.30 31.77 -30.24
C ALA A 29 -31.32 30.87 -29.51
N GLY A 30 -31.96 31.45 -28.51
CA GLY A 30 -33.40 31.30 -28.33
C GLY A 30 -33.96 30.07 -27.59
N ARG A 31 -34.40 30.38 -26.35
CA ARG A 31 -35.74 30.12 -25.81
C ARG A 31 -36.11 28.74 -25.26
N ASP A 32 -36.38 28.80 -23.95
CA ASP A 32 -37.59 28.34 -23.28
C ASP A 32 -38.11 26.95 -23.62
N LEU A 33 -37.91 26.01 -22.70
CA LEU A 33 -38.96 25.06 -22.32
C LEU A 33 -38.74 24.68 -20.84
N ARG A 34 -39.53 25.32 -19.97
CA ARG A 34 -39.77 24.87 -18.60
C ARG A 34 -40.54 23.56 -18.67
N LEU A 35 -39.99 22.49 -18.12
CA LEU A 35 -40.77 21.32 -17.74
C LEU A 35 -40.47 20.97 -16.29
N THR A 36 -41.53 21.07 -15.49
CA THR A 36 -41.67 20.74 -14.08
C THR A 36 -41.36 19.26 -13.78
N PRO A 37 -40.75 18.92 -12.63
CA PRO A 37 -40.55 17.52 -12.27
C PRO A 37 -41.82 16.93 -11.66
N TRP A 38 -42.25 15.80 -12.22
CA TRP A 38 -43.26 14.95 -11.62
C TRP A 38 -42.71 14.28 -10.34
N LYS A 39 -43.45 14.45 -9.24
CA LYS A 39 -43.34 13.66 -8.01
C LYS A 39 -44.26 12.44 -8.14
N LEU A 40 -43.76 11.26 -7.78
CA LEU A 40 -44.55 10.18 -7.18
C LEU A 40 -43.63 9.47 -6.18
N HIS A 41 -43.82 9.78 -4.89
CA HIS A 41 -44.63 9.00 -3.95
C HIS A 41 -43.95 7.71 -3.51
N SER A 42 -43.13 7.86 -2.46
CA SER A 42 -42.82 6.81 -1.50
C SER A 42 -44.01 6.65 -0.53
N SER A 43 -44.34 5.40 -0.22
CA SER A 43 -45.20 5.04 0.90
C SER A 43 -44.78 3.64 1.42
N PRO A 44 -45.11 3.28 2.67
CA PRO A 44 -44.10 2.94 3.68
C PRO A 44 -44.34 1.54 4.31
N PHE A 45 -43.60 1.24 5.39
CA PHE A 45 -43.86 0.17 6.39
C PHE A 45 -43.50 -1.27 5.96
N LYS A 46 -42.86 -2.15 6.73
CA LYS A 46 -42.50 -2.26 8.17
C LYS A 46 -41.20 -3.08 8.31
N ARG A 47 -40.28 -2.63 9.17
CA ARG A 47 -39.33 -3.48 9.91
C ARG A 47 -39.89 -3.66 11.33
N PRO A 48 -39.80 -4.84 11.94
CA PRO A 48 -39.84 -4.92 13.40
C PRO A 48 -38.42 -4.96 13.97
N PHE A 49 -38.26 -4.20 15.05
CA PHE A 49 -37.13 -4.22 15.98
C PHE A 49 -37.13 -5.49 16.84
N SER A 50 -35.93 -5.94 17.21
CA SER A 50 -35.52 -6.38 18.56
C SER A 50 -34.03 -6.77 18.44
N SER A 51 -33.10 -5.95 18.92
CA SER A 51 -32.55 -5.94 20.28
C SER A 51 -32.35 -7.35 20.87
N LEU A 52 -31.09 -7.73 21.10
CA LEU A 52 -30.60 -8.35 22.33
C LEU A 52 -29.06 -8.41 22.30
N ARG A 53 -28.50 -8.18 23.50
CA ARG A 53 -27.10 -8.02 23.96
C ARG A 53 -25.98 -8.80 23.25
N PRO A 54 -24.73 -8.28 23.30
CA PRO A 54 -23.54 -9.06 22.97
C PRO A 54 -23.16 -10.03 24.11
N PRO A 55 -22.55 -11.19 23.79
CA PRO A 55 -22.18 -12.21 24.76
C PRO A 55 -20.92 -11.85 25.54
N SER A 56 -20.88 -12.37 26.76
CA SER A 56 -19.83 -12.31 27.76
C SER A 56 -18.52 -12.98 27.33
N LEU A 57 -17.43 -12.42 27.85
CA LEU A 57 -16.05 -12.91 27.83
C LEU A 57 -15.94 -14.35 28.41
N PRO A 58 -15.09 -15.23 27.86
CA PRO A 58 -14.69 -16.45 28.53
C PRO A 58 -13.55 -16.17 29.52
N GLU A 59 -13.75 -16.61 30.76
CA GLU A 59 -12.68 -16.84 31.75
C GLU A 59 -11.69 -17.89 31.21
N HIS A 60 -10.42 -17.52 31.09
CA HIS A 60 -9.33 -18.49 31.03
C HIS A 60 -8.52 -18.44 32.33
N ARG A 61 -8.68 -19.52 33.11
CA ARG A 61 -7.79 -19.94 34.19
C ARG A 61 -6.32 -19.92 33.75
N PRO A 62 -5.40 -19.39 34.57
CA PRO A 62 -3.99 -19.67 34.38
C PRO A 62 -3.67 -21.09 34.87
N SER A 63 -2.98 -21.81 33.99
CA SER A 63 -2.32 -23.08 34.21
C SER A 63 -1.31 -23.01 35.36
N THR A 64 -1.48 -23.92 36.31
CA THR A 64 -0.50 -24.32 37.32
C THR A 64 0.81 -24.75 36.68
N LEU A 65 1.88 -23.96 36.90
CA LEU A 65 3.25 -24.44 36.80
C LEU A 65 3.73 -24.85 38.19
N THR A 66 3.89 -26.15 38.34
CA THR A 66 4.56 -26.85 39.43
C THR A 66 5.99 -26.34 39.61
N PHE A 67 6.23 -25.60 40.70
CA PHE A 67 7.58 -25.34 41.19
C PHE A 67 8.00 -26.48 42.14
N PHE A 68 9.11 -27.11 41.81
CA PHE A 68 9.82 -28.07 42.66
C PHE A 68 10.20 -27.42 43.99
N PRO A 69 10.02 -28.08 45.15
CA PRO A 69 10.55 -27.58 46.40
C PRO A 69 12.06 -27.83 46.41
N ARG A 70 12.86 -26.81 46.09
CA ARG A 70 14.28 -26.82 46.49
C ARG A 70 14.33 -26.50 47.98
N SER A 71 14.55 -27.53 48.76
CA SER A 71 15.00 -27.45 50.15
C SER A 71 16.25 -26.56 50.23
N PHE A 72 16.10 -25.33 50.71
CA PHE A 72 17.24 -24.57 51.20
C PHE A 72 17.48 -25.01 52.64
N THR A 73 18.55 -25.79 52.80
CA THR A 73 19.20 -26.03 54.09
C THR A 73 19.57 -24.67 54.72
N PRO A 74 19.34 -24.44 56.02
CA PRO A 74 19.81 -23.24 56.68
C PRO A 74 21.34 -23.31 56.69
N ALA A 75 22.00 -22.42 55.95
CA ALA A 75 23.39 -22.13 56.21
C ALA A 75 23.47 -21.61 57.65
N PRO A 76 24.41 -22.10 58.49
CA PRO A 76 24.58 -21.54 59.81
C PRO A 76 24.90 -20.06 59.61
N ILE A 77 24.07 -19.19 60.17
CA ILE A 77 24.38 -17.78 60.33
C ILE A 77 25.56 -17.76 61.31
N LEU A 78 26.77 -17.90 60.78
CA LEU A 78 27.95 -17.35 61.43
C LEU A 78 27.70 -15.85 61.44
N ARG A 79 27.05 -15.40 62.52
CA ARG A 79 26.88 -14.01 62.90
C ARG A 79 28.27 -13.49 63.30
N ARG A 80 29.19 -13.45 62.34
CA ARG A 80 30.34 -12.57 62.42
C ARG A 80 29.74 -11.19 62.22
N LEU A 81 29.34 -10.56 63.33
CA LEU A 81 29.15 -9.12 63.43
C LEU A 81 30.39 -8.52 62.78
N LYS A 82 30.26 -8.16 61.50
CA LYS A 82 31.26 -7.38 60.80
C LYS A 82 31.19 -6.07 61.54
N ARG A 83 32.19 -5.84 62.41
CA ARG A 83 32.47 -4.54 63.02
C ARG A 83 32.27 -3.53 61.92
N THR A 84 31.22 -2.72 62.03
CA THR A 84 30.85 -1.73 61.04
C THR A 84 32.04 -0.80 60.93
N THR A 85 32.84 -0.95 59.86
CA THR A 85 33.85 0.03 59.47
C THR A 85 33.10 1.19 58.83
N ALA A 86 32.21 1.84 59.59
CA ALA A 86 31.63 3.11 59.23
C ALA A 86 32.57 4.19 59.77
N SER A 87 33.56 4.53 58.95
CA SER A 87 34.51 5.61 59.18
C SER A 87 33.84 6.97 58.98
N ALA A 88 32.91 7.31 59.85
CA ALA A 88 32.41 8.67 60.00
C ALA A 88 32.18 8.89 61.50
N GLN A 89 33.26 9.15 62.23
CA GLN A 89 33.10 9.75 63.56
C GLN A 89 32.42 11.10 63.33
N PRO A 90 31.18 11.32 63.81
CA PRO A 90 30.68 12.68 63.89
C PRO A 90 31.66 13.42 64.80
N ASN A 91 31.98 14.67 64.45
CA ASN A 91 32.63 15.61 65.36
C ASN A 91 31.70 15.89 66.54
N LEU A 92 31.46 14.89 67.39
CA LEU A 92 30.79 15.01 68.67
C LEU A 92 31.76 15.79 69.55
N LYS A 93 31.37 17.01 69.92
CA LYS A 93 32.03 17.77 70.99
C LYS A 93 32.05 16.88 72.23
N VAL A 94 33.21 16.29 72.50
CA VAL A 94 33.37 15.31 73.57
C VAL A 94 33.24 16.04 74.91
N PRO A 95 32.22 15.75 75.73
CA PRO A 95 32.03 16.45 76.99
C PRO A 95 33.18 16.10 77.95
N GLU A 96 33.79 17.11 78.58
CA GLU A 96 34.85 16.90 79.57
C GLU A 96 34.31 16.56 80.97
N THR A 97 33.03 16.86 81.22
CA THR A 97 32.33 16.59 82.48
C THR A 97 30.93 16.06 82.21
N LEU A 98 30.37 15.31 83.16
CA LEU A 98 28.99 14.88 83.13
C LEU A 98 28.05 16.11 83.02
N PRO A 99 26.97 16.04 82.22
CA PRO A 99 26.07 17.19 82.03
C PRO A 99 25.48 17.67 83.37
N GLY A 100 25.69 18.95 83.70
CA GLY A 100 25.04 19.58 84.86
C GLY A 100 25.72 19.38 86.23
N GLU A 101 26.89 18.74 86.30
CA GLU A 101 27.57 18.46 87.58
C GLU A 101 28.99 19.02 87.68
N LYS A 102 29.41 19.34 88.92
CA LYS A 102 30.80 19.71 89.21
C LYS A 102 31.73 18.48 89.06
N PRO A 103 32.97 18.65 88.60
CA PRO A 103 33.91 17.54 88.49
C PRO A 103 34.15 16.89 89.85
N ARG A 104 34.08 15.55 89.89
CA ARG A 104 34.26 14.77 91.12
C ARG A 104 35.71 14.80 91.56
N SER A 105 35.95 14.81 92.87
CA SER A 105 37.31 14.84 93.44
C SER A 105 38.04 13.51 93.25
N ASP A 106 39.36 13.52 93.39
CA ASP A 106 40.22 12.34 93.18
C ASP A 106 39.83 11.16 94.08
N ALA A 107 39.44 11.43 95.33
CA ALA A 107 38.96 10.41 96.26
C ALA A 107 37.63 9.78 95.81
N GLN A 108 36.72 10.57 95.23
CA GLN A 108 35.43 10.08 94.74
C GLN A 108 35.59 9.22 93.49
N ILE A 109 36.47 9.63 92.56
CA ILE A 109 36.77 8.86 91.35
C ILE A 109 37.43 7.51 91.70
N LYS A 110 38.39 7.50 92.63
CA LYS A 110 39.02 6.24 93.09
C LYS A 110 38.02 5.27 93.71
N ARG A 111 37.00 5.79 94.41
CA ARG A 111 35.90 4.98 94.98
C ARG A 111 34.97 4.42 93.90
N ILE A 112 34.68 5.19 92.85
CA ILE A 112 33.80 4.79 91.75
C ILE A 112 34.46 3.73 90.85
N PHE A 113 35.73 3.93 90.50
CA PHE A 113 36.46 3.04 89.58
C PHE A 113 37.19 1.89 90.29
N GLY A 114 37.18 1.84 91.63
CA GLY A 114 37.87 0.80 92.41
C GLY A 114 39.39 0.78 92.28
N SER A 115 39.99 1.86 91.78
CA SER A 115 41.43 1.97 91.47
C SER A 115 42.13 2.98 92.36
N LYS A 116 43.37 2.70 92.77
CA LYS A 116 44.21 3.64 93.54
C LYS A 116 45.02 4.60 92.66
N THR A 117 45.13 4.33 91.36
CA THR A 117 46.06 5.00 90.43
C THR A 117 45.41 5.97 89.45
N LEU A 118 44.08 5.98 89.33
CA LEU A 118 43.38 6.88 88.40
C LEU A 118 43.32 8.32 88.90
N SER A 119 43.62 9.27 88.00
CA SER A 119 43.49 10.71 88.24
C SER A 119 42.05 11.19 88.01
N ALA A 120 41.59 12.12 88.85
CA ALA A 120 40.29 12.78 88.75
C ALA A 120 39.95 13.30 87.35
N LYS A 121 40.93 13.84 86.61
CA LYS A 121 40.70 14.40 85.26
C LYS A 121 40.32 13.32 84.26
N VAL A 122 41.02 12.19 84.27
CA VAL A 122 40.77 11.07 83.36
C VAL A 122 39.48 10.34 83.74
N GLY A 123 39.23 10.15 85.04
CA GLY A 123 38.00 9.49 85.50
C GLY A 123 36.72 10.28 85.20
N ASN A 124 36.72 11.60 85.43
CA ASN A 124 35.57 12.45 85.10
C ASN A 124 35.29 12.48 83.59
N ARG A 125 36.33 12.59 82.76
CA ARG A 125 36.21 12.52 81.30
C ARG A 125 35.67 11.17 80.85
N THR A 126 36.15 10.08 81.45
CA THR A 126 35.69 8.73 81.13
C THR A 126 34.20 8.55 81.43
N LEU A 127 33.73 9.01 82.59
CA LEU A 127 32.30 8.99 82.92
C LEU A 127 31.47 9.86 81.96
N ALA A 128 31.96 11.04 81.61
CA ALA A 128 31.26 11.95 80.69
C ALA A 128 31.12 11.35 79.28
N VAL A 129 32.17 10.72 78.76
CA VAL A 129 32.16 10.06 77.45
C VAL A 129 31.26 8.84 77.48
N LEU A 130 31.38 7.97 78.49
CA LEU A 130 30.52 6.80 78.60
C LEU A 130 29.05 7.19 78.70
N GLN A 131 28.71 8.22 79.48
CA GLN A 131 27.34 8.71 79.58
C GLN A 131 26.83 9.32 78.27
N ALA A 132 27.66 10.08 77.55
CA ALA A 132 27.28 10.62 76.24
C ALA A 132 27.04 9.51 75.21
N ARG A 133 27.88 8.46 75.21
CA ARG A 133 27.72 7.29 74.34
C ARG A 133 26.48 6.46 74.69
N ARG A 134 26.10 6.39 75.97
CA ARG A 134 24.85 5.76 76.44
C ARG A 134 23.62 6.48 75.90
N VAL A 135 23.60 7.81 75.98
CA VAL A 135 22.49 8.64 75.49
C VAL A 135 22.36 8.58 73.96
N ASP A 136 23.49 8.52 73.25
CA ASP A 136 23.53 8.52 71.79
C ASP A 136 23.39 7.11 71.17
N GLY A 137 23.35 6.04 71.98
CA GLY A 137 23.25 4.67 71.49
C GLY A 137 24.52 4.19 70.76
N THR A 138 25.69 4.69 71.15
CA THR A 138 27.00 4.46 70.49
C THR A 138 28.04 3.79 71.40
N LEU A 139 27.57 3.03 72.40
CA LEU A 139 28.41 2.23 73.32
C LEU A 139 29.16 1.10 72.62
N ASP A 140 28.64 0.62 71.49
CA ASP A 140 29.22 -0.43 70.65
C ASP A 140 30.43 0.04 69.81
N LEU A 141 30.60 1.36 69.65
CA LEU A 141 31.70 1.96 68.91
C LEU A 141 32.96 2.10 69.77
N ASP A 142 34.12 2.04 69.12
CA ASP A 142 35.41 2.19 69.80
C ASP A 142 35.48 3.52 70.57
N LEU A 143 35.88 3.43 71.84
CA LEU A 143 36.10 4.58 72.70
C LEU A 143 37.34 5.37 72.26
N PRO A 144 37.40 6.69 72.54
CA PRO A 144 38.58 7.51 72.29
C PRO A 144 39.89 6.87 72.80
N SER A 145 40.97 7.03 72.01
CA SER A 145 42.25 6.35 72.26
C SER A 145 42.98 6.80 73.53
N ASP A 146 42.64 7.98 74.05
CA ASP A 146 43.09 8.52 75.33
C ASP A 146 42.50 7.75 76.52
N ILE A 147 41.24 7.33 76.44
CA ILE A 147 40.55 6.57 77.50
C ILE A 147 40.98 5.10 77.47
N THR A 148 40.98 4.48 76.29
CA THR A 148 41.32 3.04 76.14
C THR A 148 42.75 2.71 76.52
N ARG A 149 43.68 3.66 76.39
CA ARG A 149 45.07 3.50 76.84
C ARG A 149 45.23 3.71 78.34
N ALA A 150 44.45 4.60 78.94
CA ALA A 150 44.62 5.03 80.32
C ALA A 150 43.79 4.23 81.34
N VAL A 151 42.65 3.67 80.93
CA VAL A 151 41.70 2.98 81.80
C VAL A 151 41.53 1.52 81.33
N PRO A 152 41.92 0.52 82.14
CA PRO A 152 41.67 -0.89 81.85
C PRO A 152 40.17 -1.18 81.70
N GLN A 153 39.83 -2.14 80.85
CA GLN A 153 38.43 -2.49 80.54
C GLN A 153 37.59 -2.85 81.78
N LEU A 154 38.18 -3.55 82.75
CA LEU A 154 37.52 -3.87 84.03
C LEU A 154 37.04 -2.61 84.77
N GLN A 155 37.80 -1.51 84.71
CA GLN A 155 37.45 -0.25 85.36
C GLN A 155 36.40 0.54 84.55
N LEU A 156 36.34 0.35 83.23
CA LEU A 156 35.27 0.89 82.39
C LEU A 156 33.94 0.20 82.68
N ASP A 157 33.96 -1.11 82.91
CA ASP A 157 32.76 -1.88 83.27
C ASP A 157 32.22 -1.44 84.63
N THR A 158 33.08 -1.28 85.65
CA THR A 158 32.67 -0.71 86.95
C THR A 158 32.08 0.69 86.80
N ALA A 159 32.67 1.52 85.92
CA ALA A 159 32.17 2.87 85.66
C ALA A 159 30.80 2.86 84.96
N LEU A 160 30.57 1.93 84.03
CA LEU A 160 29.29 1.73 83.36
C LEU A 160 28.22 1.22 84.33
N GLU A 161 28.54 0.25 85.19
CA GLU A 161 27.63 -0.24 86.24
C GLU A 161 27.24 0.90 87.19
N TRP A 162 28.22 1.71 87.60
CA TRP A 162 27.96 2.89 88.42
C TRP A 162 27.08 3.91 87.69
N LEU A 163 27.32 4.19 86.41
CA LEU A 163 26.48 5.09 85.61
C LEU A 163 25.06 4.55 85.44
N ARG A 164 24.88 3.24 85.26
CA ARG A 164 23.56 2.59 85.18
C ARG A 164 22.78 2.71 86.48
N ALA A 165 23.46 2.60 87.62
CA ALA A 165 22.84 2.76 88.93
C ALA A 165 22.43 4.21 89.24
N ASN A 166 23.23 5.20 88.82
CA ASN A 166 23.00 6.62 89.17
C ASN A 166 22.22 7.41 88.10
N TYR A 167 22.32 7.02 86.83
CA TYR A 167 21.60 7.62 85.70
C TYR A 167 20.94 6.50 84.89
N PRO A 168 19.74 6.04 85.32
CA PRO A 168 18.99 5.03 84.59
C PRO A 168 18.50 5.62 83.26
N ILE A 169 18.93 4.99 82.17
CA ILE A 169 18.53 5.30 80.79
C ILE A 169 18.28 3.96 80.11
N ASP A 170 17.28 3.92 79.24
CA ASP A 170 17.05 2.78 78.35
C ASP A 170 18.07 2.82 77.20
N GLU A 171 19.18 2.10 77.40
CA GLU A 171 20.26 2.00 76.41
C GLU A 171 19.76 1.33 75.11
N ASP A 172 18.82 0.38 75.21
CA ASP A 172 18.26 -0.33 74.06
C ASP A 172 17.39 0.61 73.22
N ALA A 173 16.57 1.46 73.85
CA ALA A 173 15.80 2.48 73.14
C ALA A 173 16.70 3.52 72.45
N ALA A 174 17.81 3.93 73.07
CA ALA A 174 18.77 4.85 72.46
C ALA A 174 19.46 4.22 71.23
N ILE A 175 19.81 2.94 71.30
CA ILE A 175 20.36 2.18 70.17
C ILE A 175 19.33 2.08 69.05
N LEU A 176 18.08 1.74 69.35
CA LEU A 176 17.00 1.66 68.35
C LEU A 176 16.75 3.02 67.67
N ALA A 177 16.71 4.11 68.43
CA ALA A 177 16.53 5.45 67.89
C ALA A 177 17.71 5.91 67.01
N ARG A 178 18.92 5.38 67.24
CA ARG A 178 20.04 5.58 66.32
C ARG A 178 19.86 4.77 65.03
N ILE A 179 19.53 3.48 65.15
CA ILE A 179 19.34 2.58 63.99
C ILE A 179 18.24 3.14 63.08
N GLU A 180 17.10 3.56 63.63
CA GLU A 180 15.98 4.12 62.85
C GLU A 180 16.39 5.38 62.07
N ARG A 181 17.21 6.25 62.68
CA ARG A 181 17.76 7.44 61.99
C ARG A 181 18.71 7.04 60.85
N GLU A 182 19.62 6.10 61.09
CA GLU A 182 20.57 5.62 60.08
C GLU A 182 19.84 4.92 58.92
N GLU A 183 18.88 4.05 59.22
CA GLU A 183 18.04 3.35 58.24
C GLU A 183 17.25 4.35 57.38
N TYR A 184 16.61 5.34 58.00
CA TYR A 184 15.85 6.36 57.29
C TYR A 184 16.73 7.19 56.35
N GLU A 185 17.93 7.56 56.76
CA GLU A 185 18.89 8.26 55.91
C GLU A 185 19.35 7.42 54.71
N GLU A 186 19.56 6.12 54.90
CA GLU A 186 19.92 5.19 53.82
C GLU A 186 18.75 4.99 52.85
N GLU A 187 17.53 4.78 53.36
CA GLU A 187 16.32 4.69 52.55
C GLU A 187 16.16 5.94 51.68
N GLN A 188 16.30 7.14 52.25
CA GLN A 188 16.23 8.38 51.48
C GLN A 188 17.31 8.48 50.39
N LYS A 189 18.53 8.01 50.66
CA LYS A 189 19.61 7.98 49.65
C LYS A 189 19.27 7.03 48.51
N LEU A 190 18.71 5.85 48.83
CA LEU A 190 18.27 4.88 47.85
C LEU A 190 17.11 5.40 46.98
N VAL A 191 16.11 6.04 47.60
CA VAL A 191 14.99 6.68 46.90
C VAL A 191 15.49 7.76 45.95
N ARG A 192 16.31 8.71 46.44
CA ARG A 192 16.90 9.77 45.59
C ARG A 192 17.70 9.22 44.42
N ARG A 193 18.44 8.12 44.64
CA ARG A 193 19.20 7.45 43.58
C ARG A 193 18.28 6.77 42.56
N ALA A 194 17.23 6.10 43.02
CA ALA A 194 16.26 5.44 42.15
C ALA A 194 15.46 6.45 41.31
N GLU A 195 15.15 7.63 41.86
CA GLU A 195 14.57 8.76 41.12
C GLU A 195 15.53 9.29 40.06
N ALA A 196 16.80 9.52 40.42
CA ALA A 196 17.82 10.00 39.47
C ALA A 196 18.08 9.03 38.31
N LEU A 197 17.95 7.72 38.57
CA LEU A 197 18.04 6.66 37.55
C LEU A 197 16.71 6.42 36.80
N GLY A 198 15.61 7.07 37.21
CA GLY A 198 14.28 6.89 36.63
C GLY A 198 13.63 5.53 36.93
N LEU A 199 14.16 4.75 37.88
CA LEU A 199 13.63 3.45 38.29
C LEU A 199 12.46 3.56 39.28
N TYR A 200 12.38 4.66 40.02
CA TYR A 200 11.32 4.94 40.97
C TYR A 200 10.68 6.29 40.65
N LYS A 201 9.34 6.31 40.64
CA LYS A 201 8.53 7.53 40.59
C LYS A 201 7.48 7.43 41.68
N PRO A 202 7.34 8.42 42.58
CA PRO A 202 6.31 8.40 43.61
C PRO A 202 4.92 8.37 42.96
N GLN A 203 4.03 7.54 43.51
CA GLN A 203 2.73 7.23 42.92
C GLN A 203 1.65 8.28 43.20
N SER A 204 1.88 9.14 44.21
CA SER A 204 1.13 10.38 44.43
C SER A 204 2.01 11.56 44.02
N GLY A 205 1.46 12.48 43.23
CA GLY A 205 2.16 13.72 42.86
C GLY A 205 2.67 14.47 44.09
N SER A 206 3.72 15.26 43.90
CA SER A 206 4.15 16.22 44.92
C SER A 206 2.99 17.16 45.29
N TYR A 207 2.98 17.67 46.52
CA TYR A 207 2.13 18.79 46.89
C TYR A 207 2.38 19.92 45.85
N GLU A 208 1.32 20.44 45.22
CA GLU A 208 1.33 21.39 44.08
C GLU A 208 1.50 20.82 42.65
N ALA A 209 1.47 19.50 42.44
CA ALA A 209 1.47 18.95 41.08
C ALA A 209 0.25 19.44 40.26
N GLU A 210 0.46 19.75 38.97
CA GLU A 210 -0.60 20.22 38.08
C GLU A 210 -1.76 19.19 38.04
N LEU A 211 -2.95 19.64 38.44
CA LEU A 211 -4.16 18.83 38.34
C LEU A 211 -4.44 18.48 36.88
N GLY A 212 -5.09 17.32 36.69
CA GLY A 212 -5.53 16.89 35.37
C GLY A 212 -6.59 17.83 34.78
N GLU A 213 -6.99 17.54 33.56
CA GLU A 213 -8.15 18.20 32.96
C GLU A 213 -9.37 18.07 33.89
N ASP A 214 -10.19 19.11 33.92
CA ASP A 214 -11.35 19.26 34.80
C ASP A 214 -11.01 19.18 36.31
N GLN A 215 -9.81 19.63 36.71
CA GLN A 215 -9.31 19.57 38.09
C GLN A 215 -9.25 18.14 38.67
N SER A 216 -9.08 17.14 37.80
CA SER A 216 -9.03 15.74 38.25
C SER A 216 -7.75 15.43 39.04
N VAL A 217 -7.92 14.63 40.10
CA VAL A 217 -6.86 14.16 41.01
C VAL A 217 -5.84 13.25 40.31
N TYR A 218 -6.23 12.69 39.16
CA TYR A 218 -5.42 11.72 38.41
C TYR A 218 -4.31 12.34 37.54
N GLY A 219 -4.13 13.67 37.57
CA GLY A 219 -3.13 14.37 36.77
C GLY A 219 -3.44 14.36 35.26
N LYS A 220 -2.57 14.97 34.44
CA LYS A 220 -2.75 15.00 32.98
C LYS A 220 -2.57 13.61 32.36
N SER A 221 -3.52 13.19 31.53
CA SER A 221 -3.46 11.89 30.84
C SER A 221 -2.40 11.88 29.74
N VAL A 222 -1.31 11.15 29.96
CA VAL A 222 -0.22 10.94 28.97
C VAL A 222 -0.76 10.36 27.66
N LEU A 223 -1.76 9.47 27.73
CA LEU A 223 -2.39 8.88 26.55
C LEU A 223 -3.19 9.90 25.75
N LYS A 224 -3.84 10.86 26.43
CA LYS A 224 -4.58 11.93 25.77
C LYS A 224 -3.62 12.91 25.12
N GLU A 225 -2.56 13.33 25.81
CA GLU A 225 -1.51 14.18 25.26
C GLU A 225 -0.85 13.53 24.03
N ALA A 226 -0.51 12.25 24.12
CA ALA A 226 0.04 11.49 22.99
C ALA A 226 -0.94 11.42 21.81
N ARG A 227 -2.24 11.24 22.07
CA ARG A 227 -3.28 11.26 21.03
C ARG A 227 -3.39 12.64 20.37
N GLU A 228 -3.47 13.70 21.15
CA GLU A 228 -3.55 15.09 20.64
C GLU A 228 -2.30 15.45 19.83
N LYS A 229 -1.12 15.02 20.28
CA LYS A 229 0.13 15.19 19.54
C LYS A 229 0.11 14.44 18.21
N ASN A 230 -0.39 13.20 18.20
CA ASN A 230 -0.54 12.42 16.97
C ASN A 230 -1.59 13.02 16.02
N GLU A 231 -2.71 13.51 16.54
CA GLU A 231 -3.74 14.20 15.76
C GLU A 231 -3.21 15.49 15.15
N LYS A 232 -2.52 16.34 15.93
CA LYS A 232 -1.83 17.53 15.44
C LYS A 232 -0.82 17.19 14.35
N ARG A 233 -0.03 16.14 14.55
CA ARG A 233 0.93 15.65 13.54
C ARG A 233 0.24 15.22 12.25
N LEU A 234 -0.85 14.45 12.35
CA LEU A 234 -1.61 13.98 11.19
C LEU A 234 -2.29 15.13 10.43
N LEU A 235 -2.81 16.12 11.15
CA LEU A 235 -3.40 17.34 10.57
C LEU A 235 -2.34 18.16 9.84
N ALA A 236 -1.20 18.42 10.49
CA ALA A 236 -0.07 19.11 9.85
C ALA A 236 0.44 18.36 8.61
N GLU A 237 0.52 17.02 8.65
CA GLU A 237 0.88 16.23 7.47
C GLU A 237 -0.15 16.32 6.34
N LYS A 238 -1.45 16.31 6.67
CA LYS A 238 -2.54 16.51 5.68
C LYS A 238 -2.48 17.90 5.05
N GLU A 239 -2.27 18.94 5.85
CA GLU A 239 -2.13 20.33 5.38
C GLU A 239 -0.92 20.49 4.47
N ARG A 240 0.24 19.92 4.85
CA ARG A 240 1.44 19.90 4.00
C ARG A 240 1.18 19.21 2.67
N LYS A 241 0.51 18.05 2.65
CA LYS A 241 0.16 17.33 1.40
C LYS A 241 -0.83 18.13 0.54
N ARG A 242 -1.75 18.86 1.15
CA ARG A 242 -2.69 19.76 0.46
C ARG A 242 -1.95 20.93 -0.19
N GLN A 243 -1.03 21.58 0.53
CA GLN A 243 -0.20 22.66 0.00
C GLN A 243 0.63 22.17 -1.19
N GLN A 244 1.35 21.06 -1.04
CA GLN A 244 2.11 20.44 -2.15
C GLN A 244 1.24 20.10 -3.36
N TRP A 245 0.01 19.63 -3.14
CA TRP A 245 -0.92 19.34 -4.22
C TRP A 245 -1.33 20.60 -5.00
N LEU A 246 -1.60 21.70 -4.31
CA LEU A 246 -1.98 22.98 -4.93
C LEU A 246 -0.78 23.65 -5.59
N GLU A 247 0.38 23.69 -4.93
CA GLU A 247 1.63 24.26 -5.44
C GLU A 247 2.11 23.57 -6.72
N GLY A 248 1.91 22.24 -6.82
CA GLY A 248 2.32 21.50 -8.01
C GLY A 248 1.59 21.90 -9.31
N GLU A 249 0.46 22.61 -9.24
CA GLU A 249 -0.16 23.22 -10.43
C GLU A 249 0.72 24.33 -11.00
N ASN A 250 1.18 25.24 -10.12
CA ASN A 250 2.05 26.35 -10.51
C ASN A 250 3.38 25.84 -11.07
N GLU A 251 3.96 24.80 -10.47
CA GLU A 251 5.18 24.16 -10.97
C GLU A 251 5.00 23.58 -12.39
N GLU A 252 3.86 22.96 -12.69
CA GLU A 252 3.55 22.43 -14.02
C GLU A 252 3.36 23.55 -15.05
N LEU A 253 2.66 24.62 -14.67
CA LEU A 253 2.48 25.80 -15.52
C LEU A 253 3.82 26.47 -15.83
N GLU A 254 4.71 26.61 -14.84
CA GLU A 254 6.06 27.14 -15.05
C GLU A 254 6.89 26.25 -15.99
N LYS A 255 6.85 24.92 -15.79
CA LYS A 255 7.53 23.97 -16.69
C LYS A 255 7.01 24.08 -18.12
N LEU A 256 5.69 24.17 -18.28
CA LEU A 256 5.07 24.29 -19.59
C LEU A 256 5.46 25.60 -20.28
N LYS A 257 5.46 26.73 -19.55
CA LYS A 257 5.96 28.03 -20.06
C LYS A 257 7.42 27.94 -20.53
N ARG A 258 8.31 27.35 -19.73
CA ARG A 258 9.71 27.14 -20.12
C ARG A 258 9.84 26.28 -21.39
N GLN A 259 8.98 25.28 -21.57
CA GLN A 259 8.98 24.45 -22.78
C GLN A 259 8.47 25.20 -24.02
N VAL A 260 7.46 26.05 -23.85
CA VAL A 260 6.91 26.92 -24.91
C VAL A 260 7.95 27.95 -25.36
N GLU A 261 8.69 28.54 -24.43
CA GLU A 261 9.78 29.49 -24.73
C GLU A 261 10.93 28.81 -25.50
N GLY A 262 11.25 27.55 -25.20
CA GLY A 262 12.32 26.81 -25.87
C GLY A 262 11.99 26.29 -27.28
N ASN A 263 10.70 26.13 -27.63
CA ASN A 263 10.26 25.55 -28.91
C ASN A 263 9.27 26.48 -29.64
N THR A 264 9.80 27.43 -30.43
CA THR A 264 9.02 28.43 -31.18
C THR A 264 7.97 27.81 -32.12
N ALA A 265 8.22 26.60 -32.64
CA ALA A 265 7.33 25.90 -33.56
C ALA A 265 6.07 25.27 -32.89
N LEU A 266 6.02 25.17 -31.56
CA LEU A 266 4.92 24.52 -30.82
C LEU A 266 4.08 25.50 -29.99
N GLN A 267 4.40 26.80 -30.02
CA GLN A 267 3.77 27.84 -29.20
C GLN A 267 2.24 27.85 -29.34
N GLN A 268 1.70 27.84 -30.56
CA GLN A 268 0.25 27.88 -30.80
C GLN A 268 -0.52 26.66 -30.26
N TYR A 269 0.11 25.48 -30.20
CA TYR A 269 -0.54 24.27 -29.70
C TYR A 269 -0.46 24.16 -28.17
N GLN A 270 0.64 24.60 -27.58
CA GLN A 270 0.86 24.56 -26.14
C GLN A 270 0.16 25.72 -25.40
N GLU A 271 -0.04 26.86 -26.05
CA GLU A 271 -0.85 27.97 -25.51
C GLU A 271 -2.32 27.59 -25.31
N ALA A 272 -2.90 26.78 -26.22
CA ALA A 272 -4.24 26.25 -26.04
C ALA A 272 -4.33 25.27 -24.84
N ALA A 273 -3.29 24.46 -24.64
CA ALA A 273 -3.21 23.55 -23.48
C ALA A 273 -3.06 24.31 -22.15
N LEU A 274 -2.33 25.44 -22.14
CA LEU A 274 -2.24 26.37 -21.00
C LEU A 274 -3.60 27.01 -20.66
N THR A 275 -4.40 27.33 -21.68
CA THR A 275 -5.70 28.01 -21.52
C THR A 275 -6.82 27.04 -21.08
N GLU A 276 -6.72 25.75 -21.43
CA GLU A 276 -7.70 24.72 -21.04
C GLU A 276 -7.39 24.01 -19.70
N ALA A 277 -6.25 24.32 -19.07
CA ALA A 277 -5.86 23.71 -17.80
C ALA A 277 -6.87 24.06 -16.69
N ARG A 278 -7.59 23.06 -16.19
CA ARG A 278 -8.52 23.24 -15.07
C ARG A 278 -7.72 23.30 -13.76
N PRO A 279 -8.09 24.18 -12.83
CA PRO A 279 -7.41 24.25 -11.55
C PRO A 279 -7.52 22.93 -10.79
N ARG A 280 -6.47 22.58 -10.05
CA ARG A 280 -6.47 21.42 -9.15
C ARG A 280 -7.53 21.65 -8.08
N ALA A 281 -8.40 20.67 -7.91
CA ALA A 281 -9.46 20.74 -6.92
C ALA A 281 -8.87 20.65 -5.51
N ASP A 282 -9.38 21.46 -4.60
CA ASP A 282 -8.99 21.38 -3.20
C ASP A 282 -9.44 20.05 -2.58
N PRO A 283 -8.53 19.24 -2.00
CA PRO A 283 -8.88 18.00 -1.31
C PRO A 283 -9.90 18.18 -0.18
N ASN A 284 -9.96 19.34 0.48
CA ASN A 284 -10.88 19.58 1.58
C ASN A 284 -12.30 19.91 1.08
N GLU A 285 -12.43 20.66 -0.01
CA GLU A 285 -13.74 21.03 -0.57
C GLU A 285 -14.31 19.93 -1.47
N ARG A 286 -13.46 19.32 -2.30
CA ARG A 286 -13.84 18.36 -3.34
C ARG A 286 -12.91 17.13 -3.31
N PRO A 287 -12.96 16.32 -2.24
CA PRO A 287 -12.01 15.22 -2.03
C PRO A 287 -12.01 14.20 -3.18
N PHE A 288 -13.18 13.85 -3.71
CA PHE A 288 -13.27 12.88 -4.81
C PHE A 288 -12.66 13.41 -6.10
N LEU A 289 -12.91 14.69 -6.45
CA LEU A 289 -12.37 15.29 -7.67
C LEU A 289 -10.85 15.42 -7.59
N ALA A 290 -10.33 15.88 -6.44
CA ALA A 290 -8.89 15.97 -6.19
C ALA A 290 -8.23 14.59 -6.27
N TRP A 291 -8.86 13.55 -5.72
CA TRP A 291 -8.38 12.18 -5.81
C TRP A 291 -8.36 11.65 -7.25
N VAL A 292 -9.41 11.90 -8.04
CA VAL A 292 -9.45 11.53 -9.47
C VAL A 292 -8.37 12.28 -10.26
N GLN A 293 -8.23 13.59 -10.05
CA GLN A 293 -7.19 14.41 -10.70
C GLN A 293 -5.79 13.93 -10.33
N LYS A 294 -5.55 13.56 -9.07
CA LYS A 294 -4.26 13.00 -8.63
C LYS A 294 -3.87 11.76 -9.44
N HIS A 295 -4.81 10.83 -9.64
CA HIS A 295 -4.57 9.64 -10.45
C HIS A 295 -4.50 9.93 -11.94
N HIS A 296 -5.23 10.94 -12.42
CA HIS A 296 -5.12 11.41 -13.80
C HIS A 296 -3.69 11.91 -14.09
N ILE A 297 -3.16 12.78 -13.22
CA ILE A 297 -1.81 13.33 -13.32
C ILE A 297 -0.76 12.22 -13.17
N ALA A 298 -0.94 11.31 -12.21
CA ALA A 298 -0.05 10.15 -12.06
C ALA A 298 -0.08 9.20 -13.28
N GLY A 299 -1.19 9.18 -14.02
CA GLY A 299 -1.38 8.40 -15.23
C GLY A 299 -0.84 9.07 -16.49
N THR A 300 -0.69 10.39 -16.50
CA THR A 300 -0.01 11.14 -17.56
C THR A 300 1.49 11.13 -17.30
N LEU A 301 2.24 10.30 -18.03
CA LEU A 301 3.68 10.16 -17.84
C LEU A 301 4.42 11.49 -18.10
N ASN A 302 5.35 11.84 -17.20
CA ASN A 302 6.12 13.09 -17.23
C ASN A 302 6.82 13.27 -18.58
N GLN A 303 6.41 14.33 -19.29
CA GLN A 303 6.71 14.57 -20.71
C GLN A 303 8.18 14.93 -21.01
N ALA A 304 9.02 15.22 -20.00
CA ALA A 304 10.33 15.82 -20.19
C ALA A 304 11.48 14.82 -20.47
N GLU A 305 11.44 13.59 -19.93
CA GLU A 305 12.55 12.61 -20.11
C GLU A 305 12.45 11.80 -21.42
N ALA A 306 11.32 11.86 -22.13
CA ALA A 306 11.02 10.96 -23.26
C ALA A 306 11.35 11.54 -24.66
N VAL A 307 11.91 12.74 -24.73
CA VAL A 307 12.23 13.42 -26.02
C VAL A 307 13.46 12.79 -26.71
N ASN A 308 14.33 12.10 -25.99
CA ASN A 308 15.61 11.60 -26.52
C ASN A 308 15.59 10.12 -26.99
N VAL A 309 14.43 9.56 -27.35
CA VAL A 309 14.33 8.16 -27.83
C VAL A 309 14.39 8.12 -29.36
N THR A 310 15.36 7.39 -29.91
CA THR A 310 15.52 7.22 -31.36
C THR A 310 14.41 6.36 -31.96
N THR A 311 14.17 6.50 -33.27
CA THR A 311 13.19 5.69 -34.02
C THR A 311 13.43 4.19 -33.85
N SER A 312 14.70 3.75 -33.88
CA SER A 312 15.06 2.34 -33.69
C SER A 312 14.74 1.87 -32.27
N GLN A 313 15.04 2.66 -31.24
CA GLN A 313 14.70 2.33 -29.85
C GLN A 313 13.18 2.23 -29.62
N ARG A 314 12.37 3.03 -30.34
CA ARG A 314 10.90 2.95 -30.28
C ARG A 314 10.35 1.65 -30.86
N LEU A 315 11.00 1.10 -31.89
CA LEU A 315 10.46 -0.05 -32.63
C LEU A 315 11.08 -1.38 -32.22
N LEU A 316 12.34 -1.40 -31.79
CA LEU A 316 13.09 -2.65 -31.57
C LEU A 316 12.45 -3.54 -30.49
N ALA A 317 12.20 -2.99 -29.30
CA ALA A 317 11.64 -3.78 -28.20
C ALA A 317 10.21 -4.29 -28.49
N PRO A 318 9.26 -3.45 -29.00
CA PRO A 318 7.96 -3.94 -29.45
C PRO A 318 8.03 -4.96 -30.58
N LEU A 319 8.96 -4.80 -31.53
CA LEU A 319 9.16 -5.74 -32.64
C LEU A 319 9.61 -7.12 -32.14
N ILE A 320 10.64 -7.16 -31.29
CA ILE A 320 11.13 -8.41 -30.70
C ILE A 320 10.01 -9.10 -29.93
N PHE A 321 9.28 -8.35 -29.10
CA PHE A 321 8.15 -8.89 -28.35
C PHE A 321 7.04 -9.44 -29.25
N THR A 322 6.76 -8.77 -30.36
CA THR A 322 5.78 -9.25 -31.36
C THR A 322 6.24 -10.55 -32.01
N ILE A 323 7.50 -10.65 -32.42
CA ILE A 323 8.08 -11.88 -33.00
C ILE A 323 8.00 -13.04 -31.99
N VAL A 324 8.40 -12.80 -30.74
CA VAL A 324 8.31 -13.80 -29.67
C VAL A 324 6.85 -14.22 -29.44
N THR A 325 5.92 -13.27 -29.41
CA THR A 325 4.49 -13.55 -29.24
C THR A 325 3.95 -14.42 -30.37
N VAL A 326 4.28 -14.10 -31.62
CA VAL A 326 3.88 -14.90 -32.79
C VAL A 326 4.48 -16.30 -32.72
N GLY A 327 5.77 -16.42 -32.35
CA GLY A 327 6.42 -17.72 -32.15
C GLY A 327 5.75 -18.56 -31.06
N LEU A 328 5.42 -17.96 -29.92
CA LEU A 328 4.68 -18.62 -28.84
C LEU A 328 3.26 -19.01 -29.27
N CYS A 329 2.57 -18.18 -30.04
CA CYS A 329 1.26 -18.51 -30.61
C CYS A 329 1.35 -19.69 -31.58
N TYR A 330 2.41 -19.74 -32.40
CA TYR A 330 2.66 -20.85 -33.30
C TYR A 330 2.89 -22.15 -32.52
N VAL A 331 3.80 -22.16 -31.56
CA VAL A 331 4.05 -23.30 -30.66
C VAL A 331 2.73 -23.71 -29.98
N PHE A 332 2.06 -22.79 -29.30
CA PHE A 332 0.77 -23.06 -28.67
C PHE A 332 -0.24 -23.72 -29.61
N SER A 333 -0.37 -23.25 -30.87
CA SER A 333 -1.27 -23.86 -31.84
C SER A 333 -0.93 -25.31 -32.20
N GLN A 334 0.35 -25.70 -32.18
CA GLN A 334 0.80 -27.05 -32.53
C GLN A 334 0.71 -28.02 -31.34
N GLN A 335 0.97 -27.53 -30.12
CA GLN A 335 0.99 -28.36 -28.91
C GLN A 335 -0.33 -28.38 -28.14
N TYR A 336 -1.31 -27.54 -28.50
CA TYR A 336 -2.56 -27.45 -27.76
C TYR A 336 -3.42 -28.71 -27.92
N GLU A 337 -3.71 -29.36 -26.79
CA GLU A 337 -4.68 -30.45 -26.69
C GLU A 337 -5.92 -29.97 -25.92
N ALA A 338 -7.11 -30.27 -26.44
CA ALA A 338 -8.36 -29.83 -25.84
C ALA A 338 -8.70 -30.68 -24.61
N PRO A 339 -9.04 -30.08 -23.46
CA PRO A 339 -9.36 -30.83 -22.25
C PRO A 339 -10.66 -31.63 -22.43
N ALA A 340 -10.67 -32.83 -21.85
CA ALA A 340 -11.86 -33.67 -21.75
C ALA A 340 -12.97 -32.92 -20.98
N ARG A 341 -14.24 -33.26 -21.22
CA ARG A 341 -15.39 -32.53 -20.66
C ARG A 341 -15.35 -32.45 -19.13
N GLN A 342 -14.91 -33.52 -18.47
CA GLN A 342 -14.82 -33.63 -17.01
C GLN A 342 -13.75 -32.72 -16.38
N ASP A 343 -12.71 -32.35 -17.13
CA ASP A 343 -11.60 -31.52 -16.65
C ASP A 343 -11.84 -30.03 -16.89
N ARG A 344 -12.99 -29.66 -17.45
CA ARG A 344 -13.33 -28.25 -17.75
C ARG A 344 -13.88 -27.57 -16.50
N LEU A 345 -13.46 -26.31 -16.29
CA LEU A 345 -14.04 -25.44 -15.26
C LEU A 345 -15.56 -25.26 -15.41
N TRP A 346 -16.04 -25.21 -16.66
CA TRP A 346 -17.46 -25.16 -17.01
C TRP A 346 -17.82 -26.30 -17.98
N PRO A 347 -18.14 -27.51 -17.48
CA PRO A 347 -18.40 -28.69 -18.29
C PRO A 347 -19.61 -28.59 -19.22
N ASP A 348 -20.59 -27.75 -18.86
CA ASP A 348 -21.86 -27.62 -19.57
C ASP A 348 -21.87 -26.46 -20.58
N VAL A 349 -20.81 -25.66 -20.62
CA VAL A 349 -20.68 -24.56 -21.58
C VAL A 349 -19.91 -25.04 -22.80
N PRO A 350 -20.41 -24.79 -24.03
CA PRO A 350 -19.67 -25.09 -25.26
C PRO A 350 -18.27 -24.44 -25.24
N PRO A 351 -17.20 -25.13 -25.67
CA PRO A 351 -15.83 -24.59 -25.63
C PRO A 351 -15.67 -23.25 -26.36
N ALA A 352 -16.38 -23.04 -27.46
CA ALA A 352 -16.41 -21.78 -28.18
C ALA A 352 -17.00 -20.65 -27.34
N ALA A 353 -18.16 -20.88 -26.73
CA ALA A 353 -18.82 -19.90 -25.87
C ALA A 353 -17.97 -19.57 -24.63
N ALA A 354 -17.32 -20.56 -24.02
CA ALA A 354 -16.41 -20.35 -22.90
C ALA A 354 -15.18 -19.50 -23.31
N THR A 355 -14.57 -19.79 -24.46
CA THR A 355 -13.38 -19.07 -24.95
C THR A 355 -13.71 -17.64 -25.36
N VAL A 356 -14.72 -17.46 -26.21
CA VAL A 356 -15.16 -16.13 -26.67
C VAL A 356 -15.71 -15.32 -25.51
N GLY A 357 -16.52 -15.93 -24.64
CA GLY A 357 -17.04 -15.32 -23.43
C GLY A 357 -15.95 -14.85 -22.48
N ALA A 358 -14.87 -15.62 -22.31
CA ALA A 358 -13.71 -15.21 -21.51
C ALA A 358 -12.99 -13.99 -22.10
N ILE A 359 -12.79 -13.94 -23.42
CA ILE A 359 -12.19 -12.76 -24.09
C ILE A 359 -13.10 -11.54 -23.93
N ILE A 360 -14.41 -11.69 -24.12
CA ILE A 360 -15.38 -10.61 -23.92
C ILE A 360 -15.37 -10.13 -22.47
N GLY A 361 -15.35 -11.05 -21.51
CA GLY A 361 -15.26 -10.76 -20.08
C GLY A 361 -13.99 -10.00 -19.72
N ALA A 362 -12.84 -10.37 -20.28
CA ALA A 362 -11.57 -9.66 -20.07
C ALA A 362 -11.64 -8.22 -20.60
N ASN A 363 -12.17 -8.01 -21.81
CA ASN A 363 -12.34 -6.67 -22.39
C ASN A 363 -13.32 -5.81 -21.56
N LEU A 364 -14.41 -6.41 -21.07
CA LEU A 364 -15.36 -5.75 -20.17
C LEU A 364 -14.69 -5.34 -18.85
N ALA A 365 -13.91 -6.24 -18.25
CA ALA A 365 -13.19 -5.96 -17.01
C ALA A 365 -12.20 -4.81 -17.17
N ILE A 366 -11.42 -4.79 -18.26
CA ILE A 366 -10.46 -3.70 -18.53
C ILE A 366 -11.19 -2.39 -18.84
N THR A 367 -12.29 -2.43 -19.57
CA THR A 367 -13.14 -1.24 -19.80
C THR A 367 -13.73 -0.71 -18.49
N PHE A 368 -14.13 -1.60 -17.59
CA PHE A 368 -14.60 -1.23 -16.26
C PHE A 368 -13.46 -0.59 -15.44
N MET A 369 -12.25 -1.14 -15.49
CA MET A 369 -11.08 -0.53 -14.85
C MET A 369 -10.82 0.89 -15.37
N TRP A 370 -10.90 1.11 -16.69
CA TRP A 370 -10.80 2.44 -17.30
C TRP A 370 -11.85 3.42 -16.77
N LYS A 371 -13.09 2.96 -16.58
CA LYS A 371 -14.22 3.83 -16.21
C LYS A 371 -14.34 4.12 -14.73
N TYR A 372 -14.02 3.15 -13.88
CA TYR A 372 -14.39 3.19 -12.47
C TYR A 372 -13.21 3.07 -11.51
N ILE A 373 -12.01 2.75 -11.99
CA ILE A 373 -10.85 2.51 -11.12
C ILE A 373 -9.69 3.46 -11.50
N PRO A 374 -9.72 4.74 -11.08
CA PRO A 374 -8.64 5.70 -11.34
C PRO A 374 -7.23 5.25 -10.97
N PRO A 375 -6.99 4.51 -9.85
CA PRO A 375 -5.67 3.98 -9.53
C PRO A 375 -5.06 3.07 -10.61
N SER A 376 -5.90 2.45 -11.45
CA SER A 376 -5.44 1.58 -12.53
C SER A 376 -4.95 2.34 -13.77
N TRP A 377 -5.27 3.63 -13.92
CA TRP A 377 -4.96 4.37 -15.15
C TRP A 377 -3.47 4.43 -15.49
N ARG A 378 -2.59 4.49 -14.49
CA ARG A 378 -1.14 4.43 -14.72
C ARG A 378 -0.71 3.11 -15.36
N LEU A 379 -1.26 1.99 -14.87
CA LEU A 379 -1.01 0.66 -15.42
C LEU A 379 -1.57 0.56 -16.85
N LEU A 380 -2.82 1.01 -17.03
CA LEU A 380 -3.52 0.92 -18.30
C LEU A 380 -2.90 1.80 -19.39
N ASN A 381 -2.49 3.04 -19.06
CA ASN A 381 -1.77 3.90 -20.01
C ASN A 381 -0.40 3.32 -20.40
N ARG A 382 0.26 2.58 -19.49
CA ARG A 382 1.58 2.00 -19.76
C ARG A 382 1.51 0.74 -20.63
N PHE A 383 0.52 -0.14 -20.39
CA PHE A 383 0.49 -1.48 -20.98
C PHE A 383 -0.74 -1.78 -21.83
N PHE A 384 -1.80 -0.99 -21.78
CA PHE A 384 -3.07 -1.22 -22.49
C PHE A 384 -3.39 -0.12 -23.51
N VAL A 385 -2.41 0.74 -23.83
CA VAL A 385 -2.50 1.76 -24.87
C VAL A 385 -1.19 1.77 -25.66
N ILE A 386 -1.29 1.85 -26.98
CA ILE A 386 -0.13 2.09 -27.84
C ILE A 386 0.10 3.59 -27.88
N VAL A 387 1.26 3.99 -27.37
CA VAL A 387 1.72 5.38 -27.41
C VAL A 387 3.02 5.42 -28.20
N PRO A 388 3.03 5.89 -29.46
CA PRO A 388 4.25 5.95 -30.28
C PRO A 388 5.34 6.84 -29.67
N PHE A 389 4.94 7.78 -28.81
CA PHE A 389 5.87 8.62 -28.05
C PHE A 389 6.72 7.83 -27.03
N TYR A 390 6.21 6.75 -26.43
CA TYR A 390 6.96 5.85 -25.53
C TYR A 390 6.38 4.43 -25.59
N PRO A 391 6.57 3.68 -26.68
CA PRO A 391 5.90 2.39 -26.81
C PRO A 391 6.41 1.40 -25.75
N SER A 392 5.47 0.74 -25.08
CA SER A 392 5.78 -0.42 -24.23
C SER A 392 5.68 -1.69 -25.07
N ALA A 393 6.63 -2.61 -24.91
CA ALA A 393 6.55 -3.89 -25.60
C ALA A 393 5.26 -4.67 -25.26
N LEU A 394 4.86 -4.67 -23.98
CA LEU A 394 3.65 -5.36 -23.52
C LEU A 394 2.36 -4.74 -24.09
N SER A 395 2.39 -3.48 -24.53
CA SER A 395 1.21 -2.86 -25.13
C SER A 395 0.87 -3.39 -26.52
N MET A 396 1.74 -4.19 -27.15
CA MET A 396 1.40 -4.92 -28.37
C MET A 396 0.28 -5.95 -28.15
N LEU A 397 0.18 -6.52 -26.94
CA LEU A 397 -0.91 -7.43 -26.58
C LEU A 397 -1.98 -6.73 -25.74
N GLY A 398 -1.59 -5.92 -24.77
CA GLY A 398 -2.56 -5.30 -23.86
C GLY A 398 -3.53 -4.36 -24.57
N SER A 399 -3.11 -3.68 -25.64
CA SER A 399 -3.98 -2.83 -26.45
C SER A 399 -5.19 -3.57 -27.03
N ALA A 400 -5.03 -4.86 -27.37
CA ALA A 400 -6.08 -5.69 -27.96
C ALA A 400 -7.22 -6.02 -26.99
N PHE A 401 -7.03 -5.77 -25.69
CA PHE A 401 -8.03 -6.00 -24.64
C PHE A 401 -8.57 -4.69 -24.03
N SER A 402 -8.27 -3.55 -24.64
CA SER A 402 -8.49 -2.22 -24.06
C SER A 402 -9.49 -1.42 -24.87
N HIS A 403 -10.54 -0.90 -24.20
CA HIS A 403 -11.52 0.01 -24.80
C HIS A 403 -11.87 1.14 -23.83
N GLN A 404 -11.77 2.39 -24.30
CA GLN A 404 -12.10 3.56 -23.49
C GLN A 404 -13.57 4.02 -23.62
N THR A 405 -14.30 3.55 -24.63
CA THR A 405 -15.70 3.90 -24.85
C THR A 405 -16.57 2.65 -25.01
N TRP A 406 -17.77 2.68 -24.43
CA TRP A 406 -18.73 1.58 -24.49
C TRP A 406 -19.14 1.25 -25.93
N ARG A 407 -19.28 2.26 -26.79
CA ARG A 407 -19.59 2.04 -28.21
C ARG A 407 -18.48 1.26 -28.91
N HIS A 408 -17.22 1.66 -28.72
CA HIS A 408 -16.09 0.96 -29.35
C HIS A 408 -16.00 -0.49 -28.85
N LEU A 409 -16.20 -0.72 -27.55
CA LEU A 409 -16.27 -2.07 -26.99
C LEU A 409 -17.41 -2.88 -27.63
N ALA A 410 -18.63 -2.33 -27.64
CA ALA A 410 -19.82 -3.03 -28.13
C ALA A 410 -19.66 -3.48 -29.59
N THR A 411 -19.14 -2.62 -30.47
CA THR A 411 -18.91 -2.98 -31.88
C THR A 411 -17.89 -4.11 -32.02
N ASN A 412 -16.78 -4.08 -31.28
CA ASN A 412 -15.78 -5.15 -31.32
C ASN A 412 -16.31 -6.47 -30.76
N MET A 413 -16.97 -6.43 -29.60
CA MET A 413 -17.49 -7.63 -28.95
C MET A 413 -18.67 -8.23 -29.73
N MET A 414 -19.44 -7.41 -30.46
CA MET A 414 -20.44 -7.89 -31.40
C MET A 414 -19.81 -8.70 -32.53
N VAL A 415 -18.76 -8.18 -33.19
CA VAL A 415 -18.04 -8.92 -34.23
C VAL A 415 -17.45 -10.22 -33.68
N LEU A 416 -16.80 -10.16 -32.52
CA LEU A 416 -16.20 -11.32 -31.88
C LEU A 416 -17.25 -12.35 -31.43
N GLY A 417 -18.39 -11.94 -30.91
CA GLY A 417 -19.47 -12.84 -30.52
C GLY A 417 -20.11 -13.55 -31.71
N LEU A 418 -20.36 -12.80 -32.79
CA LEU A 418 -21.05 -13.30 -33.99
C LEU A 418 -20.16 -14.20 -34.86
N MET A 419 -18.89 -13.84 -35.03
CA MET A 419 -17.95 -14.60 -35.86
C MET A 419 -17.08 -15.55 -35.03
N GLY A 420 -16.61 -15.10 -33.87
CA GLY A 420 -15.59 -15.81 -33.12
C GLY A 420 -16.01 -17.21 -32.65
N THR A 421 -17.29 -17.40 -32.31
CA THR A 421 -17.80 -18.73 -31.91
C THR A 421 -17.75 -19.73 -33.07
N ARG A 422 -18.17 -19.31 -34.27
CA ARG A 422 -18.13 -20.14 -35.48
C ARG A 422 -16.71 -20.47 -35.91
N VAL A 423 -15.86 -19.45 -35.99
CA VAL A 423 -14.45 -19.65 -36.35
C VAL A 423 -13.74 -20.54 -35.33
N HIS A 424 -14.07 -20.41 -34.04
CA HIS A 424 -13.55 -21.29 -33.01
C HIS A 424 -14.00 -22.75 -33.23
N ASP A 425 -15.28 -23.00 -33.53
CA ASP A 425 -15.79 -24.36 -33.73
C ASP A 425 -15.15 -25.04 -34.95
N GLU A 426 -14.83 -24.28 -36.00
CA GLU A 426 -14.20 -24.82 -37.22
C GLU A 426 -12.68 -24.98 -37.12
N LEU A 427 -11.98 -23.97 -36.56
CA LEU A 427 -10.51 -23.98 -36.49
C LEU A 427 -9.99 -24.65 -35.21
N GLY A 428 -10.83 -24.81 -34.19
CA GLY A 428 -10.46 -25.28 -32.87
C GLY A 428 -9.86 -24.19 -31.97
N ARG A 429 -9.89 -24.44 -30.65
CA ARG A 429 -9.50 -23.46 -29.62
C ARG A 429 -8.05 -22.98 -29.71
N GLY A 430 -7.11 -23.90 -29.96
CA GLY A 430 -5.68 -23.59 -30.05
C GLY A 430 -5.37 -22.61 -31.18
N ASN A 431 -5.84 -22.92 -32.40
CA ASN A 431 -5.69 -22.07 -33.57
C ASN A 431 -6.43 -20.74 -33.39
N PHE A 432 -7.66 -20.76 -32.87
CA PHE A 432 -8.44 -19.55 -32.65
C PHE A 432 -7.72 -18.55 -31.74
N LEU A 433 -7.22 -19.00 -30.58
CA LEU A 433 -6.49 -18.14 -29.64
C LEU A 433 -5.16 -17.66 -30.23
N ALA A 434 -4.43 -18.54 -30.91
CA ALA A 434 -3.17 -18.19 -31.56
C ALA A 434 -3.37 -17.08 -32.61
N ILE A 435 -4.39 -17.21 -33.46
CA ILE A 435 -4.73 -16.20 -34.48
C ILE A 435 -5.16 -14.89 -33.82
N TYR A 436 -6.05 -14.95 -32.82
CA TYR A 436 -6.51 -13.74 -32.11
C TYR A 436 -5.34 -12.94 -31.52
N LEU A 437 -4.45 -13.61 -30.78
CA LEU A 437 -3.31 -12.97 -30.12
C LEU A 437 -2.25 -12.51 -31.12
N ALA A 438 -1.90 -13.33 -32.12
CA ALA A 438 -0.92 -12.98 -33.14
C ALA A 438 -1.40 -11.79 -34.00
N SER A 439 -2.65 -11.79 -34.46
CA SER A 439 -3.21 -10.69 -35.23
C SER A 439 -3.32 -9.39 -34.42
N GLY A 440 -3.64 -9.48 -33.13
CA GLY A 440 -3.61 -8.34 -32.21
C GLY A 440 -2.21 -7.74 -32.05
N ALA A 441 -1.20 -8.58 -31.85
CA ALA A 441 0.19 -8.16 -31.69
C ALA A 441 0.78 -7.57 -32.97
N VAL A 442 0.61 -8.25 -34.12
CA VAL A 442 1.12 -7.77 -35.41
C VAL A 442 0.39 -6.51 -35.86
N GLY A 443 -0.94 -6.45 -35.70
CA GLY A 443 -1.71 -5.23 -35.98
C GLY A 443 -1.21 -4.04 -35.15
N SER A 444 -0.99 -4.24 -33.85
CA SER A 444 -0.42 -3.23 -32.96
C SER A 444 0.97 -2.76 -33.43
N MET A 445 1.83 -3.70 -33.85
CA MET A 445 3.16 -3.38 -34.35
C MET A 445 3.12 -2.61 -35.67
N VAL A 446 2.21 -2.94 -36.59
CA VAL A 446 2.02 -2.23 -37.86
C VAL A 446 1.55 -0.79 -37.62
N SER A 447 0.56 -0.60 -36.73
CA SER A 447 0.08 0.73 -36.34
C SER A 447 1.17 1.58 -35.69
N LEU A 448 1.94 0.99 -34.76
CA LEU A 448 3.06 1.65 -34.12
C LEU A 448 4.13 2.06 -35.15
N SER A 449 4.52 1.13 -36.03
CA SER A 449 5.53 1.37 -37.07
C SER A 449 5.11 2.51 -37.98
N ARG A 450 3.86 2.49 -38.48
CA ARG A 450 3.32 3.58 -39.30
C ARG A 450 3.39 4.92 -38.57
N SER A 451 2.95 4.96 -37.31
CA SER A 451 2.89 6.20 -36.54
C SER A 451 4.28 6.76 -36.25
N VAL A 452 5.26 5.91 -35.97
CA VAL A 452 6.65 6.30 -35.73
C VAL A 452 7.35 6.76 -37.02
N ILE A 453 7.19 6.03 -38.12
CA ILE A 453 7.83 6.35 -39.41
C ILE A 453 7.26 7.65 -40.00
N LEU A 454 5.95 7.87 -39.89
CA LEU A 454 5.29 9.10 -40.38
C LEU A 454 5.39 10.28 -39.41
N GLY A 455 6.03 10.12 -38.24
CA GLY A 455 6.19 11.18 -37.25
C GLY A 455 4.92 11.54 -36.46
N TYR A 456 3.87 10.72 -36.53
CA TYR A 456 2.61 10.91 -35.79
C TYR A 456 2.69 10.41 -34.34
N LEU A 457 3.58 11.01 -33.55
CA LEU A 457 3.90 10.51 -32.21
C LEU A 457 2.80 10.72 -31.16
N GLY A 458 1.87 11.64 -31.42
CA GLY A 458 0.74 11.95 -30.53
C GLY A 458 -0.50 11.07 -30.73
N MET A 459 -0.54 10.22 -31.77
CA MET A 459 -1.70 9.35 -32.01
C MET A 459 -1.64 8.12 -31.10
N THR A 460 -2.70 7.88 -30.33
CA THR A 460 -2.82 6.69 -29.48
C THR A 460 -3.79 5.68 -30.11
N SER A 461 -3.48 4.39 -29.95
CA SER A 461 -4.29 3.30 -30.49
C SER A 461 -4.54 2.20 -29.44
N LEU A 462 -5.76 1.65 -29.48
CA LEU A 462 -6.23 0.57 -28.61
C LEU A 462 -7.50 -0.07 -29.21
N GLY A 463 -7.74 -1.34 -28.90
CA GLY A 463 -8.95 -2.06 -29.29
C GLY A 463 -8.67 -3.46 -29.84
N ALA A 464 -9.64 -4.36 -29.65
CA ALA A 464 -9.61 -5.73 -30.17
C ALA A 464 -9.73 -5.84 -31.71
N SER A 465 -9.86 -4.73 -32.43
CA SER A 465 -10.31 -4.74 -33.81
C SER A 465 -9.32 -5.44 -34.75
N ALA A 466 -8.01 -5.25 -34.56
CA ALA A 466 -6.97 -5.97 -35.30
C ALA A 466 -7.00 -7.49 -35.05
N ALA A 467 -7.31 -7.91 -33.82
CA ALA A 467 -7.47 -9.33 -33.50
C ALA A 467 -8.72 -9.89 -34.19
N THR A 468 -9.85 -9.17 -34.15
CA THR A 468 -11.08 -9.59 -34.81
C THR A 468 -10.97 -9.58 -36.35
N SER A 469 -10.27 -8.61 -36.94
CA SER A 469 -10.02 -8.57 -38.38
C SER A 469 -9.17 -9.76 -38.83
N GLY A 470 -8.21 -10.17 -37.99
CA GLY A 470 -7.46 -11.41 -38.17
C GLY A 470 -8.32 -12.66 -38.12
N ILE A 471 -9.24 -12.77 -37.17
CA ILE A 471 -10.20 -13.89 -37.10
C ILE A 471 -11.07 -13.96 -38.36
N VAL A 472 -11.60 -12.82 -38.82
CA VAL A 472 -12.40 -12.75 -40.05
C VAL A 472 -11.55 -13.14 -41.27
N ALA A 473 -10.32 -12.62 -41.39
CA ALA A 473 -9.41 -12.98 -42.49
C ALA A 473 -9.07 -14.46 -42.51
N ALA A 474 -8.79 -15.03 -41.35
CA ALA A 474 -8.45 -16.44 -41.22
C ALA A 474 -9.62 -17.31 -41.69
N TRP A 475 -10.85 -16.97 -41.30
CA TRP A 475 -12.04 -17.67 -41.74
C TRP A 475 -12.26 -17.54 -43.25
N CYS A 476 -12.11 -16.34 -43.80
CA CYS A 476 -12.23 -16.10 -45.24
C CYS A 476 -11.22 -16.91 -46.06
N MET A 477 -9.97 -16.99 -45.60
CA MET A 477 -8.92 -17.78 -46.27
C MET A 477 -9.08 -19.28 -46.04
N TYR A 478 -9.64 -19.69 -44.91
CA TYR A 478 -9.99 -21.09 -44.66
C TYR A 478 -11.12 -21.58 -45.58
N HIS A 479 -12.04 -20.68 -45.93
CA HIS A 479 -13.15 -20.85 -46.86
C HIS A 479 -12.90 -20.13 -48.20
N PHE A 480 -11.67 -20.20 -48.71
CA PHE A 480 -11.23 -19.43 -49.86
C PHE A 480 -12.19 -19.53 -51.08
N ASP A 481 -12.52 -20.75 -51.48
CA ASP A 481 -13.39 -21.06 -52.64
C ASP A 481 -14.84 -21.36 -52.24
N ASP A 482 -15.15 -21.38 -50.95
CA ASP A 482 -16.46 -21.80 -50.46
C ASP A 482 -17.48 -20.66 -50.59
N LYS A 483 -18.74 -21.02 -50.85
CA LYS A 483 -19.85 -20.04 -50.88
C LYS A 483 -20.16 -19.60 -49.46
N ILE A 484 -19.66 -18.42 -49.10
CA ILE A 484 -19.92 -17.79 -47.81
C ILE A 484 -21.24 -17.03 -47.89
N THR A 485 -22.10 -17.31 -46.91
CA THR A 485 -23.30 -16.53 -46.66
C THR A 485 -23.22 -15.96 -45.25
N MET A 486 -23.61 -14.70 -45.07
CA MET A 486 -23.62 -14.11 -43.73
C MET A 486 -24.82 -14.70 -42.99
N TRP A 487 -24.56 -15.47 -41.94
CA TRP A 487 -25.62 -16.17 -41.18
C TRP A 487 -26.65 -15.22 -40.55
N ILE A 488 -26.27 -13.95 -40.33
CA ILE A 488 -27.10 -12.86 -39.80
C ILE A 488 -28.19 -12.43 -40.78
N LEU A 489 -28.00 -12.67 -42.09
CA LEU A 489 -29.00 -12.32 -43.10
C LEU A 489 -30.24 -13.25 -42.96
N PRO A 490 -31.46 -12.70 -43.18
CA PRO A 490 -32.68 -13.48 -43.37
C PRO A 490 -32.49 -14.61 -44.39
N ARG A 491 -33.24 -15.71 -44.24
CA ARG A 491 -33.10 -16.91 -45.09
C ARG A 491 -33.18 -16.57 -46.57
N GLU A 492 -34.11 -15.70 -46.99
CA GLU A 492 -34.27 -15.36 -48.40
C GLU A 492 -33.01 -14.66 -48.97
N LEU A 493 -32.43 -13.74 -48.20
CA LEU A 493 -31.22 -13.02 -48.61
C LEU A 493 -29.97 -13.90 -48.61
N ARG A 494 -29.91 -14.98 -47.79
CA ARG A 494 -28.76 -15.90 -47.80
C ARG A 494 -28.64 -16.69 -49.09
N GLU A 495 -29.76 -17.03 -49.72
CA GLU A 495 -29.74 -17.77 -50.98
C GLU A 495 -29.36 -16.89 -52.16
N THR A 496 -29.72 -15.59 -52.11
CA THR A 496 -29.39 -14.63 -53.16
C THR A 496 -28.00 -13.99 -52.99
N MET A 497 -27.58 -13.74 -51.75
CA MET A 497 -26.34 -13.02 -51.43
C MET A 497 -25.29 -13.99 -50.88
N TRP A 498 -24.57 -14.65 -51.79
CA TRP A 498 -23.37 -15.41 -51.49
C TRP A 498 -22.14 -14.70 -52.04
N THR A 499 -21.00 -14.88 -51.37
CA THR A 499 -19.71 -14.38 -51.84
C THR A 499 -18.63 -15.43 -51.58
N GLN A 500 -17.51 -15.36 -52.30
CA GLN A 500 -16.35 -16.21 -52.01
C GLN A 500 -15.53 -15.57 -50.89
N GLY A 501 -14.86 -16.40 -50.07
CA GLY A 501 -14.05 -15.91 -48.95
C GLY A 501 -12.99 -14.90 -49.36
N TRP A 502 -12.27 -15.16 -50.45
CA TRP A 502 -11.24 -14.23 -50.92
C TRP A 502 -11.83 -12.91 -51.43
N ILE A 503 -12.99 -12.93 -52.11
CA ILE A 503 -13.66 -11.72 -52.60
C ILE A 503 -14.09 -10.87 -51.41
N PHE A 504 -14.71 -11.49 -50.41
CA PHE A 504 -15.15 -10.79 -49.21
C PHE A 504 -13.98 -10.14 -48.48
N LEU A 505 -12.87 -10.87 -48.30
CA LEU A 505 -11.66 -10.33 -47.69
C LEU A 505 -11.03 -9.20 -48.53
N ALA A 506 -10.99 -9.35 -49.85
CA ALA A 506 -10.47 -8.33 -50.76
C ALA A 506 -11.30 -7.04 -50.67
N CYS A 507 -12.64 -7.14 -50.60
CA CYS A 507 -13.52 -5.99 -50.40
C CYS A 507 -13.28 -5.30 -49.04
N LEU A 508 -13.08 -6.06 -47.96
CA LEU A 508 -12.74 -5.49 -46.65
C LEU A 508 -11.41 -4.73 -46.70
N ILE A 509 -10.37 -5.34 -47.24
CA ILE A 509 -9.04 -4.72 -47.38
C ILE A 509 -9.12 -3.47 -48.27
N ALA A 510 -9.83 -3.56 -49.41
CA ALA A 510 -10.00 -2.43 -50.33
C ALA A 510 -10.71 -1.25 -49.66
N THR A 511 -11.73 -1.52 -48.83
CA THR A 511 -12.45 -0.48 -48.08
C THR A 511 -11.54 0.22 -47.07
N GLU A 512 -10.67 -0.53 -46.40
CA GLU A 512 -9.73 -0.01 -45.40
C GLU A 512 -8.63 0.82 -46.05
N VAL A 513 -8.06 0.34 -47.16
CA VAL A 513 -7.06 1.08 -47.95
C VAL A 513 -7.67 2.34 -48.55
N PHE A 514 -8.88 2.25 -49.13
CA PHE A 514 -9.60 3.40 -49.64
C PHE A 514 -9.85 4.44 -48.54
N SER A 515 -10.28 4.01 -47.35
CA SER A 515 -10.50 4.88 -46.19
C SER A 515 -9.20 5.53 -45.68
N MET A 516 -8.06 4.85 -45.82
CA MET A 516 -6.75 5.37 -45.42
C MET A 516 -6.19 6.42 -46.40
N VAL A 517 -6.42 6.25 -47.70
CA VAL A 517 -5.89 7.13 -48.76
C VAL A 517 -6.80 8.34 -49.00
N THR A 518 -8.10 8.20 -48.79
CA THR A 518 -9.07 9.27 -49.08
C THR A 518 -9.01 10.39 -48.03
N PRO A 519 -8.97 11.67 -48.42
CA PRO A 519 -8.92 12.78 -47.47
C PRO A 519 -10.15 12.79 -46.55
N ALA A 520 -9.93 12.99 -45.24
CA ALA A 520 -10.99 12.94 -44.21
C ALA A 520 -12.19 13.86 -44.49
N ARG A 521 -12.01 14.96 -45.25
CA ARG A 521 -13.09 15.87 -45.68
C ARG A 521 -14.11 15.20 -46.61
N PHE A 522 -13.67 14.25 -47.42
CA PHE A 522 -14.54 13.52 -48.35
C PHE A 522 -15.35 12.43 -47.63
N LEU A 523 -14.75 11.76 -46.65
CA LEU A 523 -15.46 10.77 -45.82
C LEU A 523 -16.47 11.38 -44.85
N GLN A 524 -16.29 12.62 -44.39
CA GLN A 524 -17.20 13.31 -43.44
C GLN A 524 -18.66 13.47 -43.92
N VAL A 525 -18.89 13.28 -45.23
CA VAL A 525 -20.20 13.29 -45.89
C VAL A 525 -20.97 11.99 -45.66
N PHE A 526 -20.28 10.87 -45.45
CA PHE A 526 -20.94 9.59 -45.14
C PHE A 526 -21.28 9.48 -43.65
N PRO A 527 -22.55 9.28 -43.26
CA PRO A 527 -22.95 9.19 -41.85
C PRO A 527 -22.29 8.02 -41.11
N LEU A 528 -21.91 6.94 -41.83
CA LEU A 528 -21.22 5.77 -41.28
C LEU A 528 -19.75 6.02 -40.92
N SER A 529 -19.07 6.98 -41.57
CA SER A 529 -17.65 7.28 -41.30
C SER A 529 -17.44 7.98 -39.96
N ARG A 530 -18.45 8.70 -39.45
CA ARG A 530 -18.43 9.33 -38.12
C ARG A 530 -18.62 8.34 -36.98
N LEU A 531 -19.08 7.13 -37.26
CA LEU A 531 -19.42 6.14 -36.23
C LEU A 531 -18.16 5.49 -35.62
N THR A 532 -17.01 5.50 -36.30
CA THR A 532 -15.78 4.86 -35.82
C THR A 532 -14.52 5.56 -36.37
N LYS A 533 -13.74 6.24 -35.51
CA LYS A 533 -12.32 6.49 -35.80
C LYS A 533 -11.60 5.14 -35.69
N MET A 534 -11.27 4.53 -36.82
CA MET A 534 -10.66 3.20 -36.88
C MET A 534 -9.16 3.32 -37.16
N ASP A 535 -8.38 2.42 -36.56
CA ASP A 535 -6.97 2.28 -36.88
C ASP A 535 -6.80 1.33 -38.06
N HIS A 536 -6.91 1.89 -39.26
CA HIS A 536 -6.82 1.14 -40.53
C HIS A 536 -5.50 0.35 -40.64
N ALA A 537 -4.40 0.90 -40.14
CA ALA A 537 -3.09 0.23 -40.21
C ALA A 537 -3.04 -1.01 -39.31
N ALA A 538 -3.61 -0.91 -38.09
CA ALA A 538 -3.76 -2.07 -37.22
C ALA A 538 -4.63 -3.16 -37.86
N HIS A 539 -5.73 -2.77 -38.50
CA HIS A 539 -6.61 -3.72 -39.18
C HIS A 539 -5.90 -4.46 -40.31
N LEU A 540 -5.13 -3.76 -41.15
CA LEU A 540 -4.33 -4.34 -42.22
C LEU A 540 -3.31 -5.37 -41.69
N GLY A 541 -2.61 -5.06 -40.59
CA GLY A 541 -1.71 -6.03 -39.94
C GLY A 541 -2.45 -7.26 -39.40
N GLY A 542 -3.67 -7.06 -38.87
CA GLY A 542 -4.56 -8.13 -38.44
C GLY A 542 -5.00 -9.02 -39.61
N TYR A 543 -5.49 -8.43 -40.70
CA TYR A 543 -5.92 -9.14 -41.92
C TYR A 543 -4.75 -9.95 -42.52
N PHE A 544 -3.56 -9.35 -42.62
CA PHE A 544 -2.37 -10.02 -43.13
C PHE A 544 -2.03 -11.29 -42.33
N THR A 545 -1.96 -11.15 -41.01
CA THR A 545 -1.64 -12.27 -40.11
C THR A 545 -2.70 -13.36 -40.16
N GLY A 546 -3.98 -12.96 -40.07
CA GLY A 546 -5.11 -13.88 -40.11
C GLY A 546 -5.20 -14.62 -41.44
N ALA A 547 -5.02 -13.92 -42.56
CA ALA A 547 -5.04 -14.51 -43.89
C ALA A 547 -3.94 -15.55 -44.07
N GLY A 548 -2.72 -15.25 -43.61
CA GLY A 548 -1.60 -16.20 -43.63
C GLY A 548 -1.87 -17.46 -42.81
N CYS A 549 -2.36 -17.30 -41.57
CA CYS A 549 -2.72 -18.42 -40.71
C CYS A 549 -3.88 -19.25 -41.29
N GLY A 550 -4.94 -18.59 -41.77
CA GLY A 550 -6.10 -19.26 -42.36
C GLY A 550 -5.73 -20.05 -43.61
N TYR A 551 -4.89 -19.47 -44.47
CA TYR A 551 -4.36 -20.16 -45.66
C TYR A 551 -3.52 -21.38 -45.29
N ALA A 552 -2.62 -21.26 -44.30
CA ALA A 552 -1.81 -22.39 -43.84
C ALA A 552 -2.68 -23.53 -43.27
N LEU A 553 -3.74 -23.20 -42.52
CA LEU A 553 -4.71 -24.19 -42.02
C LEU A 553 -5.53 -24.83 -43.15
N ALA A 554 -5.93 -24.05 -44.16
CA ALA A 554 -6.64 -24.55 -45.33
C ALA A 554 -5.78 -25.55 -46.12
N GLN A 555 -4.49 -25.26 -46.30
CA GLN A 555 -3.54 -26.16 -46.95
C GLN A 555 -3.39 -27.48 -46.18
N ARG A 556 -3.26 -27.41 -44.85
CA ARG A 556 -3.19 -28.61 -44.00
C ARG A 556 -4.44 -29.47 -44.12
N ARG A 557 -5.64 -28.86 -44.11
CA ARG A 557 -6.92 -29.57 -44.33
C ARG A 557 -6.93 -30.28 -45.69
N ARG A 558 -6.61 -29.55 -46.77
CA ARG A 558 -6.56 -30.09 -48.13
C ARG A 558 -5.57 -31.25 -48.26
N ALA A 559 -4.42 -31.18 -47.59
CA ALA A 559 -3.43 -32.27 -47.57
C ALA A 559 -3.99 -33.53 -46.86
N GLN A 560 -4.59 -33.37 -45.68
CA GLN A 560 -5.19 -34.48 -44.94
C GLN A 560 -6.36 -35.13 -45.69
N GLU A 561 -7.19 -34.35 -46.38
CA GLU A 561 -8.27 -34.86 -47.23
C GLU A 561 -7.73 -35.70 -48.40
N ARG A 562 -6.64 -35.25 -49.05
CA ARG A 562 -5.97 -36.01 -50.11
C ARG A 562 -5.42 -37.35 -49.58
N GLU A 563 -4.78 -37.34 -48.41
CA GLU A 563 -4.28 -38.56 -47.76
C GLU A 563 -5.40 -39.53 -47.36
N ARG A 564 -6.55 -39.00 -46.87
CA ARG A 564 -7.73 -39.83 -46.59
C ARG A 564 -8.28 -40.46 -47.86
N ARG A 565 -8.51 -39.67 -48.92
CA ARG A 565 -8.98 -40.18 -50.22
C ARG A 565 -8.04 -41.23 -50.82
N ALA A 566 -6.72 -41.04 -50.69
CA ALA A 566 -5.72 -42.01 -51.14
C ALA A 566 -5.71 -43.30 -50.31
N ARG A 567 -6.04 -43.23 -49.01
CA ARG A 567 -6.22 -44.42 -48.16
C ARG A 567 -7.52 -45.15 -48.51
N ASP A 568 -8.60 -44.41 -48.68
CA ASP A 568 -9.91 -44.97 -49.02
C ASP A 568 -9.87 -45.64 -50.40
N SER A 569 -9.19 -45.04 -51.38
CA SER A 569 -9.00 -45.64 -52.71
C SER A 569 -8.21 -46.95 -52.64
N LYS A 570 -7.10 -46.98 -51.87
CA LYS A 570 -6.32 -48.21 -51.65
C LYS A 570 -7.12 -49.29 -50.91
N TRP A 571 -7.94 -48.89 -49.93
CA TRP A 571 -8.80 -49.82 -49.20
C TRP A 571 -9.87 -50.43 -50.13
N LEU A 572 -10.50 -49.62 -50.98
CA LEU A 572 -11.47 -50.09 -51.98
C LEU A 572 -10.82 -51.02 -53.01
N GLU A 573 -9.62 -50.70 -53.51
CA GLU A 573 -8.87 -51.57 -54.42
C GLU A 573 -8.56 -52.95 -53.79
N ASN A 574 -8.26 -52.99 -52.50
CA ASN A 574 -8.02 -54.24 -51.76
C ASN A 574 -9.30 -55.03 -51.45
N LEU A 575 -10.47 -54.41 -51.43
CA LEU A 575 -11.75 -55.08 -51.19
C LEU A 575 -12.31 -55.76 -52.47
N VAL A 576 -11.93 -55.24 -53.64
CA VAL A 576 -12.37 -55.71 -54.97
C VAL A 576 -11.49 -56.85 -55.51
N ARG A 577 -10.29 -57.02 -54.95
CA ARG A 577 -9.41 -58.18 -55.20
C ARG A 577 -9.74 -59.31 -54.23
#